data_AF-A0A517VEK2-F1
#
_entry.id   AF-A0A517VEK2-F1
#
_cell.length_a   1.000
_cell.length_b   1.000
_cell.length_c   1.000
_cell.angle_alpha   90.00
_cell.angle_beta   90.00
_cell.angle_gamma   90.00
#
_symmetry.space_group_name_H-M   'P 1'
#
loop_
_entity.id
_entity.type
_entity.pdbx_description
1 polymer ?
#
loop_
_entity_poly.entity_id
_entity_poly.type
_entity_poly.pdbx_seq_one_letter_code
_entity_poly.pdbx_strand_id
1 'polypeptide(L)'
;MNVPDIANQLERIETLLAELIQQKFQKEWYSTADLAELTGRAEFTVREWCRLGRITAVKEAYGRKREWRISHEEVQRILNHGPRPLFSGN
;
A
#
# COMPACT_ATOMS: atom_id res chain seq x y z
N MET A 1 -22.30 14.74 -37.44
CA MET A 1 -21.36 14.48 -36.33
C MET A 1 -20.17 13.74 -36.93
N ASN A 2 -18.96 14.30 -36.84
CA ASN A 2 -17.82 13.78 -37.58
C ASN A 2 -17.20 12.61 -36.79
N VAL A 3 -16.98 11.47 -37.45
CA VAL A 3 -16.38 10.27 -36.83
C VAL A 3 -15.06 10.55 -36.08
N PRO A 4 -14.17 11.46 -36.57
CA PRO A 4 -12.94 11.82 -35.86
C PRO A 4 -13.18 12.47 -34.49
N ASP A 5 -14.25 13.26 -34.34
CA ASP A 5 -14.57 13.94 -33.06
C ASP A 5 -15.01 12.94 -32.00
N ILE A 6 -15.73 11.89 -32.41
CA ILE A 6 -16.18 10.81 -31.51
C ILE A 6 -14.98 10.00 -31.03
N ALA A 7 -14.04 9.67 -31.91
CA ALA A 7 -12.83 8.91 -31.55
C ALA A 7 -11.96 9.66 -30.53
N ASN A 8 -11.71 10.96 -30.76
CA ASN A 8 -10.94 11.79 -29.83
C ASN A 8 -11.60 11.89 -28.45
N GLN A 9 -12.94 11.99 -28.42
CA GLN A 9 -13.67 12.04 -27.16
C GLN A 9 -13.59 10.71 -26.39
N LEU A 10 -13.61 9.57 -27.10
CA LEU A 10 -13.46 8.24 -26.49
C LEU A 10 -12.06 8.06 -25.87
N GLU A 11 -11.00 8.41 -26.60
CA GLU A 11 -9.62 8.30 -26.08
C GLU A 11 -9.42 9.15 -24.82
N ARG A 12 -9.98 10.37 -24.80
CA ARG A 12 -9.96 11.23 -23.62
C ARG A 12 -10.72 10.62 -22.44
N ILE A 13 -11.87 9.99 -22.69
CA ILE A 13 -12.65 9.31 -21.65
C ILE A 13 -11.88 8.10 -21.12
N GLU A 14 -11.27 7.29 -21.98
CA GLU A 14 -10.46 6.13 -21.57
C GLU A 14 -9.27 6.53 -20.69
N THR A 15 -8.59 7.62 -21.06
CA THR A 15 -7.47 8.16 -20.27
C THR A 15 -7.94 8.60 -18.87
N LEU A 16 -9.03 9.37 -18.79
CA LEU A 16 -9.59 9.82 -17.51
C LEU A 16 -10.09 8.65 -16.66
N LEU A 17 -10.65 7.60 -17.27
CA LEU A 17 -11.07 6.40 -16.56
C LEU A 17 -9.86 5.62 -16.02
N ALA A 18 -8.77 5.50 -16.78
CA ALA A 18 -7.54 4.86 -16.31
C ALA A 18 -6.95 5.60 -15.09
N GLU A 19 -6.89 6.93 -15.14
CA GLU A 19 -6.45 7.76 -14.03
C GLU A 19 -7.35 7.62 -12.79
N LEU A 20 -8.68 7.63 -12.98
CA LEU A 20 -9.64 7.45 -11.88
C LEU A 20 -9.54 6.06 -11.24
N ILE A 21 -9.31 5.01 -12.04
CA ILE A 21 -9.10 3.65 -11.53
C ILE A 21 -7.82 3.59 -10.70
N GLN A 22 -6.72 4.20 -11.17
CA GLN A 22 -5.48 4.29 -10.40
C GLN A 22 -5.68 5.01 -9.05
N GLN A 23 -6.54 6.02 -8.99
CA GLN A 23 -6.81 6.77 -7.76
C GLN A 23 -7.76 6.04 -6.79
N LYS A 24 -8.69 5.21 -7.29
CA LYS A 24 -9.78 4.64 -6.47
C LYS A 24 -9.46 3.35 -5.74
N PHE A 25 -8.40 2.62 -6.08
CA PHE A 25 -8.04 1.39 -5.37
C PHE A 25 -7.08 1.66 -4.20
N GLN A 26 -7.56 2.42 -3.21
CA GLN A 26 -6.90 2.46 -1.90
C GLN A 26 -7.25 1.17 -1.15
N LYS A 27 -6.26 0.28 -0.97
CA LYS A 27 -6.44 -0.87 -0.08
C LYS A 27 -6.56 -0.35 1.34
N GLU A 28 -7.52 -0.88 2.10
CA GLU A 28 -7.64 -0.55 3.53
C GLU A 28 -6.53 -1.23 4.35
N TRP A 29 -6.16 -2.45 3.95
CA TRP A 29 -5.16 -3.28 4.60
C TRP A 29 -4.11 -3.77 3.61
N TYR A 30 -2.86 -3.74 4.06
CA TYR A 30 -1.69 -4.16 3.30
C TYR A 30 -0.98 -5.30 4.03
N SER A 31 -0.44 -6.24 3.25
CA SER A 31 0.46 -7.28 3.75
C SER A 31 1.89 -6.76 3.91
N THR A 32 2.75 -7.56 4.54
CA THR A 32 4.20 -7.28 4.57
C THR A 32 4.83 -7.27 3.19
N ALA A 33 4.30 -8.06 2.25
CA ALA A 33 4.76 -8.10 0.86
C ALA A 33 4.38 -6.81 0.10
N ASP A 34 3.15 -6.32 0.27
CA ASP A 34 2.72 -5.06 -0.35
C ASP A 34 3.61 -3.89 0.12
N LEU A 35 3.85 -3.77 1.43
CA LEU A 35 4.69 -2.70 1.96
C LEU A 35 6.17 -2.86 1.55
N ALA A 36 6.64 -4.10 1.35
CA ALA A 36 7.99 -4.37 0.86
C ALA A 36 8.18 -3.83 -0.57
N GLU A 37 7.20 -4.07 -1.44
CA GLU A 37 7.17 -3.52 -2.79
C GLU A 37 7.14 -1.98 -2.79
N LEU A 38 6.25 -1.39 -1.99
CA LEU A 38 6.11 0.07 -1.88
C LEU A 38 7.37 0.77 -1.35
N THR A 39 8.12 0.12 -0.45
CA THR A 39 9.32 0.71 0.19
C THR A 39 10.63 0.31 -0.49
N GLY A 40 10.59 -0.60 -1.46
CA GLY A 40 11.79 -1.19 -2.08
C GLY A 40 12.67 -1.97 -1.09
N ARG A 41 12.06 -2.56 -0.05
CA ARG A 41 12.76 -3.33 0.98
C ARG A 41 12.45 -4.82 0.86
N ALA A 42 13.32 -5.65 1.43
CA ALA A 42 13.01 -7.08 1.54
C ALA A 42 11.83 -7.30 2.51
N GLU A 43 10.93 -8.23 2.20
CA GLU A 43 9.76 -8.53 3.04
C GLU A 43 10.16 -8.92 4.48
N PHE A 44 11.30 -9.62 4.64
CA PHE A 44 11.86 -9.94 5.95
C PHE A 44 12.11 -8.69 6.81
N THR A 45 12.60 -7.60 6.19
CA THR A 45 12.86 -6.33 6.89
C THR A 45 11.57 -5.70 7.39
N VAL A 46 10.53 -5.70 6.54
CA VAL A 46 9.20 -5.17 6.89
C VAL A 46 8.57 -6.00 8.00
N ARG A 47 8.66 -7.32 7.92
CA ARG A 47 8.18 -8.24 8.97
C ARG A 47 8.86 -7.98 10.31
N GLU A 48 10.16 -7.67 10.28
CA GLU A 48 10.93 -7.33 11.48
C GLU A 48 10.51 -5.98 12.05
N TRP A 49 10.13 -5.01 11.22
CA TRP A 49 9.51 -3.77 11.70
C TRP A 49 8.20 -4.02 12.45
N CYS A 50 7.33 -4.89 11.93
CA CYS A 50 6.10 -5.28 12.63
C CYS A 50 6.43 -5.94 13.97
N ARG A 51 7.37 -6.90 13.95
CA ARG A 51 7.76 -7.68 15.15
C ARG A 51 8.34 -6.80 16.25
N LEU A 52 9.14 -5.80 15.89
CA LEU A 52 9.80 -4.88 16.81
C LEU A 52 8.94 -3.67 17.17
N GLY A 53 7.68 -3.60 16.71
CA GLY A 53 6.79 -2.48 17.00
C GLY A 53 7.24 -1.15 16.38
N ARG A 54 8.09 -1.20 15.35
CA ARG A 54 8.53 -0.01 14.61
C ARG A 54 7.44 0.54 13.68
N ILE A 55 6.45 -0.30 13.40
CA ILE A 55 5.26 0.03 12.63
C ILE A 55 4.01 -0.52 13.31
N THR A 56 2.90 0.17 13.18
CA THR A 56 1.60 -0.25 13.73
C THR A 56 0.97 -1.31 12.83
N ALA A 57 1.02 -2.58 13.25
CA ALA A 57 0.44 -3.68 12.48
C ALA A 57 -0.33 -4.64 13.39
N VAL A 58 -1.40 -5.23 12.87
CA VAL A 58 -2.20 -6.25 13.56
C VAL A 58 -1.83 -7.63 13.02
N LYS A 59 -1.70 -8.60 13.91
CA LYS A 59 -1.43 -9.99 13.51
C LYS A 59 -2.73 -10.80 13.54
N GLU A 60 -3.37 -10.95 12.39
CA GLU A 60 -4.66 -11.61 12.26
C GLU A 60 -4.52 -13.09 11.87
N ALA A 61 -5.52 -13.89 12.23
CA ALA A 61 -5.61 -15.27 11.78
C ALA A 61 -6.05 -15.31 10.32
N TYR A 62 -5.28 -16.03 9.50
CA TYR A 62 -5.61 -16.31 8.10
C TYR A 62 -5.54 -17.83 7.89
N GLY A 63 -6.70 -18.48 8.07
CA GLY A 63 -6.79 -19.93 8.14
C GLY A 63 -5.92 -20.50 9.27
N ARG A 64 -4.96 -21.37 8.92
CA ARG A 64 -4.02 -22.00 9.87
C ARG A 64 -2.80 -21.14 10.20
N LYS A 65 -2.61 -20.02 9.51
CA LYS A 65 -1.46 -19.12 9.66
C LYS A 65 -1.89 -17.83 10.33
N ARG A 66 -0.91 -17.07 10.82
CA ARG A 66 -1.12 -15.70 11.30
C ARG A 66 -0.30 -14.74 10.47
N GLU A 67 -0.95 -13.75 9.90
CA GLU A 67 -0.34 -12.79 8.98
C GLU A 67 -0.41 -11.37 9.54
N TRP A 68 0.59 -10.56 9.19
CA TRP A 68 0.60 -9.16 9.55
C TRP A 68 -0.25 -8.35 8.57
N ARG A 69 -1.08 -7.47 9.10
CA ARG A 69 -1.96 -6.56 8.39
C ARG A 69 -1.63 -5.14 8.84
N ILE A 70 -1.33 -4.28 7.87
CA ILE A 70 -0.89 -2.90 8.09
C ILE A 70 -1.99 -2.00 7.51
N SER A 71 -2.49 -1.04 8.29
CA SER A 71 -3.54 -0.15 7.82
C SER A 71 -3.00 0.80 6.75
N HIS A 72 -3.88 1.28 5.88
CA HIS A 72 -3.53 2.30 4.90
C HIS A 72 -2.86 3.53 5.53
N GLU A 73 -3.39 4.01 6.66
CA GLU A 73 -2.84 5.13 7.42
C GLU A 73 -1.38 4.87 7.83
N GLU A 74 -1.08 3.68 8.33
CA GLU A 74 0.29 3.34 8.73
C GLU A 74 1.22 3.19 7.52
N VAL A 75 0.74 2.64 6.40
CA VAL A 75 1.51 2.62 5.15
C VAL A 75 1.89 4.03 4.72
N GLN A 76 0.94 4.96 4.67
CA GLN A 76 1.20 6.36 4.34
C GLN A 76 2.22 6.99 5.31
N ARG A 77 2.09 6.72 6.61
CA ARG A 77 3.03 7.18 7.63
C ARG A 77 4.45 6.66 7.38
N ILE A 78 4.61 5.38 7.05
CA ILE A 78 5.91 4.76 6.78
C ILE A 78 6.54 5.33 5.52
N LEU A 79 5.76 5.55 4.46
CA LEU A 79 6.28 6.12 3.23
C LEU A 79 6.82 7.55 3.44
N ASN A 80 6.20 8.32 4.34
CA ASN A 80 6.62 9.69 4.64
C ASN A 80 7.75 9.78 5.68
N HIS A 81 7.75 8.91 6.70
CA HIS A 81 8.63 9.06 7.88
C HIS A 81 9.55 7.88 8.14
N GLY A 82 9.39 6.78 7.40
CA GLY A 82 10.08 5.52 7.66
C GLY A 82 9.62 4.80 8.93
N PRO A 83 10.29 3.68 9.30
CA PRO A 83 10.00 2.93 10.51
C PRO A 83 10.44 3.69 11.77
N ARG A 84 9.64 3.64 12.84
CA ARG A 84 9.97 4.28 14.13
C ARG A 84 11.31 3.73 14.67
N PRO A 85 12.06 4.51 15.47
CA PRO A 85 13.28 4.02 16.09
C PRO A 85 12.98 2.82 17.00
N LEU A 86 13.97 1.95 17.16
CA LEU A 86 13.91 0.93 18.20
C LEU A 86 14.00 1.64 19.55
N PHE A 87 13.04 1.38 20.44
CA PHE A 87 13.17 1.83 21.81
C PHE A 87 14.34 1.09 22.45
N SER A 88 15.47 1.77 22.58
CA SER A 88 16.54 1.39 23.51
C SER A 88 16.11 1.86 24.90
N GLY A 89 15.35 1.03 25.61
CA GLY A 89 15.13 1.23 27.03
C GLY A 89 16.43 0.98 27.79
N ASN A 90 16.88 2.00 28.52
CA ASN A 90 17.91 1.89 29.56
C ASN A 90 17.28 1.30 30.82
#